data_AF-A0A0R3E232-F1
#
_entry.id   AF-A0A0R3E232-F1
#
_cell.length_a   1.000
_cell.length_b   1.000
_cell.length_c   1.000
_cell.angle_alpha   90.00
_cell.angle_beta   90.00
_cell.angle_gamma   90.00
#
_symmetry.space_group_name_H-M   'P 1'
#
loop_
_entity.id
_entity.type
_entity.pdbx_description
1 polymer ?
#
loop_
_entity_poly.entity_id
_entity_poly.type
_entity_poly.pdbx_seq_one_letter_code
_entity_poly.pdbx_strand_id
1 'polypeptide(L)'
;MVARAREEFALDQLVPREKEANRLALSCSGSALILKSPAHHIGKQAPRVPAMIVGGAIERLGPHRRARSCEVNLVNGFSKWADNPTCSRATIALANEILDRDRRVERLSIFNNQELANLVNGFSKWPGTTHCGQATAAIAGEILRRRANSNGRIYGFTPQELANLANGLSKWPDDPTCGQATVAIADEVDRSDRLTQFTPQQLANLVNAFSKWPGATCGQATAAIANEIHRRRVDPNDRLSNFEPQELASLVNGFSKWPDNSACGQAIVAIAGEVCGNGRLSEFAPQHLSNLGNGFSKWSDDPTCGQATVAIANEILGPDRRADRLSNFENQDLARLVIAFSKWPDDPTCGQATVSIADKVCDNNQLSSFNEQDLANLVNAFSKWPEETTCGQATVAIVKEVLASDRLSSFNNQELANLVNGFSKWPKWTAGKLRSR
;
A
#
# COMPACT_ATOMS: atom_id res chain seq x y z
N MET A 1 11.38 -38.32 -32.32
CA MET A 1 11.11 -38.85 -30.96
C MET A 1 12.20 -38.54 -29.94
N VAL A 2 13.50 -38.67 -30.27
CA VAL A 2 14.60 -38.44 -29.30
C VAL A 2 14.78 -36.97 -28.87
N ALA A 3 14.41 -36.00 -29.70
CA ALA A 3 14.45 -34.58 -29.33
C ALA A 3 13.40 -34.22 -28.26
N ARG A 4 12.16 -34.73 -28.38
CA ARG A 4 11.05 -34.44 -27.47
C ARG A 4 11.27 -34.99 -26.05
N ALA A 5 11.92 -36.15 -25.93
CA ALA A 5 12.26 -36.76 -24.65
C ALA A 5 13.39 -36.02 -23.89
N ARG A 6 14.30 -35.34 -24.61
CA ARG A 6 15.35 -34.50 -24.00
C ARG A 6 14.81 -33.15 -23.51
N GLU A 7 13.71 -32.66 -24.10
CA GLU A 7 13.05 -31.41 -23.69
C GLU A 7 12.27 -31.55 -22.39
N GLU A 8 11.56 -32.68 -22.20
CA GLU A 8 10.84 -32.96 -20.94
C GLU A 8 11.78 -33.16 -19.76
N PHE A 9 12.95 -33.79 -19.98
CA PHE A 9 13.93 -34.05 -18.93
C PHE A 9 14.62 -32.76 -18.42
N ALA A 10 14.81 -31.76 -19.28
CA ALA A 10 15.45 -30.50 -18.93
C ALA A 10 14.51 -29.51 -18.21
N LEU A 11 13.23 -29.54 -18.57
CA LEU A 11 12.20 -28.79 -17.85
C LEU A 11 12.02 -29.31 -16.44
N ASP A 12 12.31 -30.58 -16.17
CA ASP A 12 11.97 -31.17 -14.88
C ASP A 12 12.87 -30.72 -13.71
N GLN A 13 14.07 -30.22 -14.03
CA GLN A 13 15.07 -29.76 -13.05
C GLN A 13 15.00 -28.27 -12.69
N LEU A 14 14.10 -27.50 -13.31
CA LEU A 14 13.89 -26.09 -12.99
C LEU A 14 12.96 -25.92 -11.79
N VAL A 15 13.13 -24.84 -11.03
CA VAL A 15 12.19 -24.48 -9.94
C VAL A 15 10.82 -24.13 -10.57
N PRO A 16 9.66 -24.43 -9.95
CA PRO A 16 8.35 -24.27 -10.60
C PRO A 16 8.09 -22.89 -11.24
N ARG A 17 8.63 -21.81 -10.63
CA ARG A 17 8.54 -20.44 -11.14
C ARG A 17 9.32 -20.21 -12.44
N GLU A 18 10.44 -20.91 -12.65
CA GLU A 18 11.26 -20.84 -13.86
C GLU A 18 10.69 -21.69 -15.00
N LYS A 19 10.09 -22.85 -14.67
CA LYS A 19 9.35 -23.68 -15.65
C LYS A 19 8.23 -22.87 -16.30
N GLU A 20 7.51 -22.07 -15.52
CA GLU A 20 6.38 -21.26 -15.98
C GLU A 20 6.84 -20.07 -16.85
N ALA A 21 7.87 -19.32 -16.42
CA ALA A 21 8.43 -18.22 -17.20
C ALA A 21 9.03 -18.67 -18.54
N ASN A 22 9.76 -19.80 -18.55
CA ASN A 22 10.30 -20.38 -19.78
C ASN A 22 9.21 -20.92 -20.71
N ARG A 23 8.15 -21.55 -20.17
CA ARG A 23 6.98 -21.95 -20.98
C ARG A 23 6.31 -20.75 -21.65
N LEU A 24 6.17 -19.63 -20.94
CA LEU A 24 5.56 -18.40 -21.47
C LEU A 24 6.46 -17.72 -22.53
N ALA A 25 7.78 -17.73 -22.35
CA ALA A 25 8.72 -17.23 -23.36
C ALA A 25 8.73 -18.10 -24.64
N LEU A 26 8.66 -19.43 -24.48
CA LEU A 26 8.62 -20.39 -25.60
C LEU A 26 7.32 -20.30 -26.40
N SER A 27 6.19 -19.98 -25.76
CA SER A 27 4.92 -19.79 -26.48
C SER A 27 4.90 -18.50 -27.32
N CYS A 28 5.69 -17.49 -26.93
CA CYS A 28 5.78 -16.21 -27.63
C CYS A 28 6.76 -16.23 -28.83
N SER A 29 7.81 -17.07 -28.82
CA SER A 29 8.89 -17.00 -29.81
C SER A 29 8.71 -17.86 -31.07
N GLY A 30 7.77 -18.80 -31.10
CA GLY A 30 7.55 -19.69 -32.25
C GLY A 30 8.76 -20.53 -32.70
N SER A 31 9.85 -20.54 -31.92
CA SER A 31 11.08 -21.30 -32.18
C SER A 31 11.80 -21.57 -30.87
N ALA A 32 12.21 -22.83 -30.70
CA ALA A 32 12.85 -23.36 -29.49
C ALA A 32 14.17 -22.65 -29.20
N LEU A 33 14.18 -21.88 -28.10
CA LEU A 33 15.40 -21.41 -27.45
C LEU A 33 15.51 -22.15 -26.12
N ILE A 34 16.09 -23.36 -26.16
CA ILE A 34 16.54 -24.05 -24.96
C ILE A 34 17.98 -23.60 -24.67
N LEU A 35 18.14 -22.90 -23.55
CA LEU A 35 19.41 -22.44 -23.01
C LEU A 35 20.29 -23.65 -22.62
N LYS A 36 21.50 -23.76 -23.20
CA LYS A 36 22.58 -24.53 -22.58
C LYS A 36 23.27 -23.63 -21.54
N SER A 37 23.21 -24.02 -20.27
CA SER A 37 23.96 -23.39 -19.19
C SER A 37 25.33 -24.09 -19.05
N PRO A 38 26.48 -23.40 -18.98
CA PRO A 38 27.72 -24.00 -18.53
C PRO A 38 27.71 -24.02 -16.99
N ALA A 39 27.51 -25.19 -16.41
CA ALA A 39 27.70 -25.41 -14.99
C ALA A 39 29.20 -25.42 -14.68
N HIS A 40 29.66 -24.46 -13.87
CA HIS A 40 30.62 -24.67 -12.76
C HIS A 40 30.92 -23.35 -12.03
N HIS A 41 30.27 -23.13 -10.89
CA HIS A 41 30.92 -22.88 -9.59
C HIS A 41 29.85 -22.58 -8.52
N ILE A 42 30.04 -23.19 -7.36
CA ILE A 42 29.15 -23.16 -6.19
C ILE A 42 29.25 -21.79 -5.51
N GLY A 43 28.12 -21.09 -5.37
CA GLY A 43 28.00 -19.85 -4.59
C GLY A 43 26.62 -19.22 -4.72
N LYS A 44 25.98 -18.92 -3.59
CA LYS A 44 24.62 -18.34 -3.49
C LYS A 44 24.48 -17.02 -4.26
N GLN A 45 24.08 -17.05 -5.53
CA GLN A 45 23.63 -15.89 -6.30
C GLN A 45 22.30 -16.20 -6.97
N ALA A 46 21.39 -15.22 -6.97
CA ALA A 46 20.09 -15.29 -7.63
C ALA A 46 20.23 -15.63 -9.13
N PRO A 47 19.32 -16.43 -9.70
CA PRO A 47 19.44 -16.88 -11.09
C PRO A 47 19.33 -15.67 -12.04
N ARG A 48 20.36 -15.49 -12.87
CA ARG A 48 20.39 -14.50 -13.95
C ARG A 48 19.53 -15.03 -15.11
N VAL A 49 18.34 -14.47 -15.31
CA VAL A 49 17.65 -14.63 -16.60
C VAL A 49 18.53 -13.99 -17.68
N PRO A 50 18.92 -14.70 -18.76
CA PRO A 50 19.82 -14.14 -19.76
C PRO A 50 19.16 -12.97 -20.48
N ALA A 51 19.78 -11.79 -20.43
CA ALA A 51 19.38 -10.55 -21.11
C ALA A 51 19.07 -10.74 -22.62
N MET A 52 19.55 -11.83 -23.22
CA MET A 52 19.31 -12.24 -24.61
C MET A 52 17.84 -12.60 -24.91
N ILE A 53 17.09 -13.15 -23.94
CA ILE A 53 15.66 -13.49 -24.11
C ILE A 53 14.81 -12.22 -24.23
N VAL A 54 15.18 -11.18 -23.46
CA VAL A 54 14.48 -9.91 -23.42
C VAL A 54 14.74 -9.08 -24.68
N GLY A 55 15.98 -9.06 -25.18
CA GLY A 55 16.33 -8.37 -26.42
C GLY A 55 15.69 -8.98 -27.67
N GLY A 56 15.68 -10.31 -27.78
CA GLY A 56 15.12 -11.01 -28.96
C GLY A 56 13.60 -11.00 -29.07
N ALA A 57 12.88 -10.83 -27.95
CA ALA A 57 11.41 -10.73 -27.94
C ALA A 57 10.92 -9.35 -28.43
N ILE A 58 11.70 -8.29 -28.18
CA ILE A 58 11.39 -6.91 -28.59
C ILE A 58 11.56 -6.73 -30.11
N GLU A 59 12.55 -7.41 -30.72
CA GLU A 59 12.86 -7.28 -32.15
C GLU A 59 11.93 -8.06 -33.11
N ARG A 60 11.03 -8.91 -32.62
CA ARG A 60 10.24 -9.86 -33.47
C ARG A 60 8.72 -9.72 -33.39
N LEU A 61 8.19 -8.54 -33.07
CA LEU A 61 6.75 -8.33 -33.00
C LEU A 61 6.11 -8.13 -34.40
N GLY A 62 5.45 -9.17 -34.90
CA GLY A 62 4.44 -9.09 -35.98
C GLY A 62 3.59 -10.37 -36.04
N PRO A 63 2.46 -10.44 -36.79
CA PRO A 63 1.39 -9.46 -36.94
C PRO A 63 0.37 -9.49 -35.76
N HIS A 64 -0.52 -8.51 -35.76
CA HIS A 64 -1.27 -7.87 -34.65
C HIS A 64 -1.91 -8.70 -33.52
N ARG A 65 -2.21 -10.00 -33.69
CA ARG A 65 -2.85 -10.81 -32.62
C ARG A 65 -1.85 -11.52 -31.69
N ARG A 66 -0.71 -11.97 -32.22
CA ARG A 66 0.35 -12.60 -31.41
C ARG A 66 1.08 -11.56 -30.56
N ALA A 67 1.34 -10.37 -31.12
CA ALA A 67 1.99 -9.28 -30.41
C ALA A 67 1.25 -8.86 -29.13
N ARG A 68 -0.09 -8.79 -29.17
CA ARG A 68 -0.91 -8.38 -28.02
C ARG A 68 -0.82 -9.35 -26.83
N SER A 69 -1.04 -10.65 -27.07
CA SER A 69 -0.96 -11.64 -25.98
C SER A 69 0.45 -11.72 -25.42
N CYS A 70 1.48 -11.51 -26.28
CA CYS A 70 2.86 -11.42 -25.84
C CYS A 70 3.07 -10.22 -24.90
N GLU A 71 2.60 -9.02 -25.25
CA GLU A 71 2.74 -7.82 -24.40
C GLU A 71 2.19 -8.02 -22.99
N VAL A 72 0.95 -8.49 -22.89
CA VAL A 72 0.26 -8.69 -21.60
C VAL A 72 0.98 -9.75 -20.75
N ASN A 73 1.34 -10.87 -21.36
CA ASN A 73 2.03 -11.97 -20.66
C ASN A 73 3.45 -11.58 -20.26
N LEU A 74 4.17 -10.80 -21.08
CA LEU A 74 5.50 -10.30 -20.77
C LEU A 74 5.45 -9.29 -19.62
N VAL A 75 4.56 -8.30 -19.66
CA VAL A 75 4.39 -7.33 -18.56
C VAL A 75 4.05 -8.07 -17.26
N ASN A 76 3.09 -9.00 -17.30
CA ASN A 76 2.73 -9.79 -16.12
C ASN A 76 3.89 -10.67 -15.62
N GLY A 77 4.65 -11.29 -16.53
CA GLY A 77 5.83 -12.09 -16.18
C GLY A 77 6.95 -11.27 -15.57
N PHE A 78 7.26 -10.11 -16.14
CA PHE A 78 8.27 -9.18 -15.62
C PHE A 78 7.86 -8.61 -14.27
N SER A 79 6.56 -8.42 -14.03
CA SER A 79 6.05 -7.92 -12.75
C SER A 79 6.40 -8.83 -11.55
N LYS A 80 6.67 -10.13 -11.80
CA LYS A 80 7.12 -11.09 -10.78
C LYS A 80 8.58 -10.84 -10.32
N TRP A 81 9.32 -9.99 -11.03
CA TRP A 81 10.73 -9.66 -10.80
C TRP A 81 10.96 -8.15 -10.79
N ALA A 82 10.15 -7.42 -10.02
CA ALA A 82 10.12 -5.96 -9.99
C ALA A 82 11.48 -5.30 -9.67
N ASP A 83 12.29 -5.96 -8.84
CA ASP A 83 13.63 -5.48 -8.43
C ASP A 83 14.70 -5.65 -9.52
N ASN A 84 14.38 -6.33 -10.63
CA ASN A 84 15.32 -6.53 -11.73
C ASN A 84 15.31 -5.33 -12.69
N PRO A 85 16.44 -4.60 -12.86
CA PRO A 85 16.51 -3.43 -13.74
C PRO A 85 16.22 -3.76 -15.21
N THR A 86 16.46 -5.00 -15.64
CA THR A 86 16.16 -5.45 -17.01
C THR A 86 14.66 -5.62 -17.22
N CYS A 87 13.94 -6.17 -16.24
CA CYS A 87 12.49 -6.27 -16.25
C CYS A 87 11.83 -4.88 -16.26
N SER A 88 12.38 -3.93 -15.51
CA SER A 88 11.96 -2.53 -15.54
C SER A 88 12.13 -1.92 -16.95
N ARG A 89 13.32 -2.03 -17.55
CA ARG A 89 13.59 -1.52 -18.92
C ARG A 89 12.68 -2.16 -19.97
N ALA A 90 12.47 -3.46 -19.90
CA ALA A 90 11.60 -4.18 -20.83
C ALA A 90 10.14 -3.73 -20.69
N THR A 91 9.68 -3.52 -19.45
CA THR A 91 8.33 -3.00 -19.19
C THR A 91 8.16 -1.57 -19.70
N ILE A 92 9.18 -0.72 -19.59
CA ILE A 92 9.17 0.64 -20.19
C ILE A 92 9.04 0.57 -21.72
N ALA A 93 9.76 -0.35 -22.38
CA ALA A 93 9.63 -0.54 -23.82
C ALA A 93 8.21 -1.00 -24.22
N LEU A 94 7.61 -1.90 -23.43
CA LEU A 94 6.23 -2.33 -23.64
C LEU A 94 5.23 -1.20 -23.36
N ALA A 95 5.45 -0.36 -22.35
CA ALA A 95 4.65 0.82 -22.08
C ALA A 95 4.68 1.80 -23.27
N ASN A 96 5.83 1.99 -23.92
CA ASN A 96 5.95 2.79 -25.14
C ASN A 96 5.15 2.20 -26.31
N GLU A 97 5.19 0.89 -26.51
CA GLU A 97 4.35 0.25 -27.56
C GLU A 97 2.85 0.44 -27.26
N ILE A 98 2.42 0.38 -26.00
CA ILE A 98 1.03 0.69 -25.62
C ILE A 98 0.67 2.15 -25.96
N LEU A 99 1.55 3.11 -25.68
CA LEU A 99 1.35 4.51 -26.01
C LEU A 99 1.32 4.76 -27.52
N ASP A 100 2.21 4.12 -28.27
CA ASP A 100 2.23 4.19 -29.73
C ASP A 100 0.98 3.57 -30.35
N ARG A 101 0.40 2.56 -29.70
CA ARG A 101 -0.89 1.99 -30.11
C ARG A 101 -2.07 2.88 -29.79
N ASP A 102 -2.10 3.54 -28.64
CA ASP A 102 -3.20 4.45 -28.29
C ASP A 102 -3.34 5.61 -29.31
N ARG A 103 -2.26 5.94 -30.04
CA ARG A 103 -2.26 6.92 -31.14
C ARG A 103 -2.83 6.39 -32.46
N ARG A 104 -3.05 5.08 -32.62
CA ARG A 104 -3.54 4.43 -33.86
C ARG A 104 -5.07 4.38 -33.90
N VAL A 105 -5.65 4.09 -35.06
CA VAL A 105 -7.12 4.10 -35.26
C VAL A 105 -7.87 3.12 -34.34
N GLU A 106 -7.37 1.89 -34.15
CA GLU A 106 -7.97 0.90 -33.23
C GLU A 106 -7.62 1.15 -31.74
N ARG A 107 -6.74 2.12 -31.46
CA ARG A 107 -6.26 2.51 -30.13
C ARG A 107 -5.98 1.28 -29.23
N LEU A 108 -6.56 1.29 -28.03
CA LEU A 108 -6.52 0.20 -27.06
C LEU A 108 -7.83 -0.60 -27.04
N SER A 109 -8.78 -0.33 -27.95
CA SER A 109 -10.04 -1.09 -28.04
C SER A 109 -9.82 -2.54 -28.42
N ILE A 110 -8.64 -2.83 -28.95
CA ILE A 110 -8.18 -4.17 -29.23
C ILE A 110 -8.26 -5.00 -27.92
N PHE A 111 -7.65 -4.55 -26.82
CA PHE A 111 -7.46 -5.33 -25.59
C PHE A 111 -8.79 -5.73 -24.93
N ASN A 112 -8.92 -6.96 -24.44
CA ASN A 112 -10.06 -7.32 -23.60
C ASN A 112 -9.88 -6.77 -22.17
N ASN A 113 -10.93 -6.88 -21.35
CA ASN A 113 -10.95 -6.35 -19.99
C ASN A 113 -9.85 -6.94 -19.08
N GLN A 114 -9.68 -8.26 -19.12
CA GLN A 114 -8.63 -8.97 -18.39
C GLN A 114 -7.22 -8.51 -18.79
N GLU A 115 -6.99 -8.31 -20.09
CA GLU A 115 -5.72 -7.83 -20.64
C GLU A 115 -5.39 -6.42 -20.15
N LEU A 116 -6.38 -5.51 -20.15
CA LEU A 116 -6.22 -4.15 -19.61
C LEU A 116 -5.87 -4.18 -18.11
N ALA A 117 -6.60 -4.98 -17.32
CA ALA A 117 -6.35 -5.12 -15.89
C ALA A 117 -4.94 -5.67 -15.60
N ASN A 118 -4.49 -6.65 -16.38
CA ASN A 118 -3.15 -7.23 -16.24
C ASN A 118 -2.03 -6.25 -16.60
N LEU A 119 -2.21 -5.45 -17.66
CA LEU A 119 -1.26 -4.40 -18.03
C LEU A 119 -1.12 -3.37 -16.92
N VAL A 120 -2.23 -2.83 -16.41
CA VAL A 120 -2.23 -1.85 -15.30
C VAL A 120 -1.59 -2.44 -14.05
N ASN A 121 -1.94 -3.68 -13.67
CA ASN A 121 -1.32 -4.35 -12.53
C ASN A 121 0.18 -4.55 -12.70
N GLY A 122 0.66 -4.90 -13.91
CA GLY A 122 2.08 -5.05 -14.18
C GLY A 122 2.84 -3.72 -14.18
N PHE A 123 2.30 -2.67 -14.82
CA PHE A 123 2.87 -1.33 -14.79
C PHE A 123 2.94 -0.77 -13.37
N SER A 124 1.99 -1.11 -12.50
CA SER A 124 1.94 -0.68 -11.10
C SER A 124 3.16 -1.12 -10.25
N LYS A 125 3.98 -2.05 -10.75
CA LYS A 125 5.24 -2.46 -10.10
C LYS A 125 6.37 -1.45 -10.27
N TRP A 126 6.26 -0.52 -11.22
CA TRP A 126 7.26 0.53 -11.45
C TRP A 126 6.62 1.94 -11.46
N PRO A 127 6.02 2.36 -10.34
CA PRO A 127 5.26 3.62 -10.26
C PRO A 127 6.11 4.87 -10.50
N GLY A 128 7.41 4.81 -10.19
CA GLY A 128 8.36 5.90 -10.43
C GLY A 128 8.77 6.09 -11.89
N THR A 129 8.28 5.26 -12.83
CA THR A 129 8.60 5.39 -14.24
C THR A 129 7.49 6.15 -14.99
N THR A 130 7.84 7.28 -15.59
CA THR A 130 6.90 8.15 -16.31
C THR A 130 6.12 7.40 -17.38
N HIS A 131 6.78 6.52 -18.14
CA HIS A 131 6.15 5.76 -19.23
C HIS A 131 5.10 4.77 -18.71
N CYS A 132 5.33 4.09 -17.58
CA CYS A 132 4.30 3.21 -17.00
C CYS A 132 3.09 4.01 -16.51
N GLY A 133 3.30 5.20 -15.95
CA GLY A 133 2.22 6.11 -15.58
C GLY A 133 1.41 6.58 -16.79
N GLN A 134 2.08 7.02 -17.85
CA GLN A 134 1.43 7.43 -19.10
C GLN A 134 0.66 6.28 -19.76
N ALA A 135 1.24 5.08 -19.84
CA ALA A 135 0.56 3.91 -20.41
C ALA A 135 -0.65 3.50 -19.55
N THR A 136 -0.54 3.60 -18.23
CA THR A 136 -1.67 3.38 -17.31
C THR A 136 -2.78 4.41 -17.51
N ALA A 137 -2.43 5.70 -17.68
CA ALA A 137 -3.39 6.75 -17.97
C ALA A 137 -4.08 6.55 -19.33
N ALA A 138 -3.37 6.07 -20.35
CA ALA A 138 -3.96 5.71 -21.64
C ALA A 138 -4.97 4.56 -21.50
N ILE A 139 -4.64 3.52 -20.71
CA ILE A 139 -5.57 2.42 -20.39
C ILE A 139 -6.79 2.93 -19.59
N ALA A 140 -6.58 3.85 -18.63
CA ALA A 140 -7.66 4.51 -17.90
C ALA A 140 -8.61 5.26 -18.85
N GLY A 141 -8.06 5.98 -19.83
CA GLY A 141 -8.82 6.64 -20.88
C GLY A 141 -9.64 5.66 -21.73
N GLU A 142 -9.09 4.50 -22.06
CA GLU A 142 -9.82 3.43 -22.76
C GLU A 142 -10.98 2.87 -21.92
N ILE A 143 -10.81 2.69 -20.61
CA ILE A 143 -11.88 2.27 -19.70
C ILE A 143 -13.01 3.30 -19.68
N LEU A 144 -12.67 4.59 -19.57
CA LEU A 144 -13.64 5.68 -19.60
C LEU A 144 -14.38 5.75 -20.94
N ARG A 145 -13.68 5.52 -22.06
CA ARG A 145 -14.28 5.46 -23.39
C ARG A 145 -15.27 4.29 -23.51
N ARG A 146 -14.92 3.10 -23.00
CA ARG A 146 -15.84 1.94 -22.95
C ARG A 146 -17.10 2.26 -22.15
N ARG A 147 -16.91 2.92 -21.00
CA ARG A 147 -18.01 3.35 -20.14
C ARG A 147 -18.94 4.35 -20.85
N ALA A 148 -18.38 5.33 -21.54
CA ALA A 148 -19.15 6.31 -22.31
C ALA A 148 -20.01 5.65 -23.41
N ASN A 149 -19.47 4.62 -24.07
CA ASN A 149 -20.19 3.84 -25.09
C ASN A 149 -21.20 2.83 -24.53
N SER A 150 -21.25 2.66 -23.20
CA SER A 150 -22.05 1.64 -22.52
C SER A 150 -23.03 2.25 -21.52
N ASN A 151 -23.62 3.40 -21.85
CA ASN A 151 -24.57 4.13 -21.00
C ASN A 151 -24.07 4.36 -19.57
N GLY A 152 -22.77 4.60 -19.41
CA GLY A 152 -22.17 4.87 -18.09
C GLY A 152 -21.81 3.63 -17.27
N ARG A 153 -21.94 2.40 -17.82
CA ARG A 153 -21.56 1.16 -17.14
C ARG A 153 -20.20 0.63 -17.56
N ILE A 154 -19.53 -0.07 -16.64
CA ILE A 154 -18.29 -0.82 -16.91
C ILE A 154 -18.64 -2.31 -17.00
N TYR A 155 -19.00 -2.77 -18.21
CA TYR A 155 -19.41 -4.17 -18.41
C TYR A 155 -18.23 -5.12 -18.59
N GLY A 156 -18.46 -6.36 -18.16
CA GLY A 156 -17.60 -7.51 -18.46
C GLY A 156 -16.31 -7.56 -17.65
N PHE A 157 -16.14 -6.69 -16.64
CA PHE A 157 -15.03 -6.81 -15.70
C PHE A 157 -15.41 -7.73 -14.52
N THR A 158 -14.51 -8.64 -14.17
CA THR A 158 -14.64 -9.48 -12.97
C THR A 158 -14.33 -8.67 -11.71
N PRO A 159 -14.73 -9.12 -10.50
CA PRO A 159 -14.39 -8.42 -9.25
C PRO A 159 -12.88 -8.25 -9.08
N GLN A 160 -12.13 -9.30 -9.42
CA GLN A 160 -10.67 -9.30 -9.40
C GLN A 160 -10.09 -8.25 -10.35
N GLU A 161 -10.60 -8.15 -11.58
CA GLU A 161 -10.10 -7.17 -12.55
C GLU A 161 -10.40 -5.73 -12.12
N LEU A 162 -11.59 -5.45 -11.57
CA LEU A 162 -11.93 -4.13 -11.03
C LEU A 162 -11.00 -3.73 -9.88
N ALA A 163 -10.75 -4.66 -8.95
CA ALA A 163 -9.85 -4.42 -7.83
C ALA A 163 -8.40 -4.22 -8.28
N ASN A 164 -7.92 -5.01 -9.25
CA ASN A 164 -6.59 -4.85 -9.83
C ASN A 164 -6.42 -3.52 -10.57
N LEU A 165 -7.42 -3.10 -11.34
CA LEU A 165 -7.44 -1.80 -12.00
C LEU A 165 -7.38 -0.68 -10.96
N ALA A 166 -8.31 -0.63 -10.00
CA ALA A 166 -8.34 0.41 -8.98
C ALA A 166 -7.02 0.50 -8.21
N ASN A 167 -6.47 -0.64 -7.77
CA ASN A 167 -5.19 -0.68 -7.05
C ASN A 167 -4.02 -0.21 -7.92
N GLY A 168 -3.97 -0.59 -9.20
CA GLY A 168 -2.91 -0.15 -10.09
C GLY A 168 -3.00 1.33 -10.43
N LEU A 169 -4.20 1.85 -10.71
CA LEU A 169 -4.45 3.28 -10.92
C LEU A 169 -4.03 4.11 -9.70
N SER A 170 -4.26 3.60 -8.49
CA SER A 170 -3.90 4.27 -7.22
C SER A 170 -2.41 4.58 -7.05
N LYS A 171 -1.53 4.03 -7.91
CA LYS A 171 -0.10 4.33 -7.91
C LYS A 171 0.26 5.67 -8.53
N TRP A 172 -0.67 6.29 -9.25
CA TRP A 172 -0.52 7.62 -9.85
C TRP A 172 -1.67 8.54 -9.40
N PRO A 173 -1.73 8.91 -8.11
CA PRO A 173 -2.82 9.71 -7.53
C PRO A 173 -2.94 11.11 -8.16
N ASP A 174 -1.84 11.65 -8.66
CA ASP A 174 -1.78 12.97 -9.30
C ASP A 174 -2.23 12.95 -10.77
N ASP A 175 -2.44 11.76 -11.37
CA ASP A 175 -2.95 11.66 -12.74
C ASP A 175 -4.49 11.78 -12.76
N PRO A 176 -5.04 12.81 -13.42
CA PRO A 176 -6.48 13.06 -13.42
C PRO A 176 -7.27 11.97 -14.15
N THR A 177 -6.69 11.30 -15.15
CA THR A 177 -7.36 10.24 -15.90
C THR A 177 -7.47 8.98 -15.05
N CYS A 178 -6.40 8.64 -14.31
CA CYS A 178 -6.43 7.57 -13.31
C CYS A 178 -7.46 7.82 -12.22
N GLY A 179 -7.58 9.07 -11.74
CA GLY A 179 -8.60 9.47 -10.77
C GLY A 179 -10.02 9.32 -11.32
N GLN A 180 -10.28 9.81 -12.54
CA GLN A 180 -11.58 9.67 -13.19
C GLN A 180 -11.97 8.20 -13.42
N ALA A 181 -11.04 7.36 -13.87
CA ALA A 181 -11.28 5.93 -14.05
C ALA A 181 -11.53 5.22 -12.71
N THR A 182 -10.84 5.61 -11.64
CA THR A 182 -11.09 5.07 -10.29
C THR A 182 -12.49 5.46 -9.78
N VAL A 183 -12.91 6.71 -9.98
CA VAL A 183 -14.28 7.16 -9.67
C VAL A 183 -15.32 6.37 -10.47
N ALA A 184 -15.05 6.08 -11.74
CA ALA A 184 -15.92 5.26 -12.57
C ALA A 184 -15.99 3.79 -12.09
N ILE A 185 -14.89 3.24 -11.57
CA ILE A 185 -14.88 1.91 -10.93
C ILE A 185 -15.67 1.94 -9.61
N ALA A 186 -15.52 2.98 -8.79
CA ALA A 186 -16.28 3.15 -7.55
C ALA A 186 -17.80 3.17 -7.84
N ASP A 187 -18.19 3.93 -8.85
CA ASP A 187 -19.58 4.02 -9.34
C ASP A 187 -20.13 2.69 -9.86
N GLU A 188 -19.30 1.85 -10.50
CA GLU A 188 -19.70 0.49 -10.91
C GLU A 188 -19.83 -0.45 -9.72
N VAL A 189 -18.91 -0.37 -8.75
CA VAL A 189 -18.92 -1.19 -7.52
C VAL A 189 -20.14 -0.88 -6.66
N ASP A 190 -20.47 0.39 -6.48
CA ASP A 190 -21.63 0.85 -5.70
C ASP A 190 -22.97 0.36 -6.30
N ARG A 191 -23.08 0.37 -7.64
CA ARG A 191 -24.29 -0.10 -8.34
C ARG A 191 -24.36 -1.60 -8.56
N SER A 192 -23.40 -2.36 -8.04
CA SER A 192 -23.24 -3.77 -8.33
C SER A 192 -23.58 -4.60 -7.10
N ASP A 193 -24.52 -5.53 -7.24
CA ASP A 193 -24.86 -6.51 -6.19
C ASP A 193 -23.79 -7.61 -5.99
N ARG A 194 -22.57 -7.37 -6.49
CA ARG A 194 -21.47 -8.33 -6.54
C ARG A 194 -20.45 -8.14 -5.41
N LEU A 195 -20.69 -7.27 -4.44
CA LEU A 195 -19.76 -7.06 -3.31
C LEU A 195 -19.42 -8.36 -2.55
N THR A 196 -20.36 -9.30 -2.49
CA THR A 196 -20.17 -10.64 -1.93
C THR A 196 -19.21 -11.53 -2.73
N GLN A 197 -18.95 -11.21 -4.00
CA GLN A 197 -18.01 -11.94 -4.87
C GLN A 197 -16.57 -11.48 -4.71
N PHE A 198 -16.33 -10.34 -4.04
CA PHE A 198 -14.98 -9.84 -3.82
C PHE A 198 -14.31 -10.60 -2.67
N THR A 199 -13.04 -10.94 -2.85
CA THR A 199 -12.24 -11.49 -1.75
C THR A 199 -11.86 -10.38 -0.75
N PRO A 200 -11.48 -10.73 0.49
CA PRO A 200 -10.89 -9.80 1.45
C PRO A 200 -9.84 -8.85 0.86
N GLN A 201 -8.84 -9.41 0.16
CA GLN A 201 -7.81 -8.66 -0.53
C GLN A 201 -8.36 -7.65 -1.54
N GLN A 202 -9.37 -8.06 -2.32
CA GLN A 202 -9.94 -7.21 -3.36
C GLN A 202 -10.73 -6.04 -2.76
N LEU A 203 -11.46 -6.27 -1.67
CA LEU A 203 -12.13 -5.20 -0.92
C LEU A 203 -11.11 -4.20 -0.35
N ALA A 204 -10.03 -4.69 0.26
CA ALA A 204 -8.97 -3.85 0.79
C ALA A 204 -8.30 -3.00 -0.31
N ASN A 205 -8.04 -3.61 -1.47
CA ASN A 205 -7.49 -2.93 -2.63
C ASN A 205 -8.40 -1.81 -3.17
N LEU A 206 -9.71 -2.06 -3.26
CA LEU A 206 -10.69 -1.05 -3.68
C LEU A 206 -10.73 0.12 -2.70
N VAL A 207 -10.87 -0.15 -1.40
CA VAL A 207 -10.93 0.90 -0.36
C VAL A 207 -9.63 1.71 -0.33
N ASN A 208 -8.47 1.07 -0.43
CA ASN A 208 -7.20 1.76 -0.54
C ASN A 208 -7.12 2.66 -1.78
N ALA A 209 -7.61 2.20 -2.93
CA ALA A 209 -7.65 3.00 -4.16
C ALA A 209 -8.60 4.20 -4.04
N PHE A 210 -9.83 3.98 -3.55
CA PHE A 210 -10.83 5.03 -3.35
C PHE A 210 -10.35 6.11 -2.38
N SER A 211 -9.54 5.72 -1.37
CA SER A 211 -8.95 6.64 -0.41
C SER A 211 -8.00 7.70 -1.02
N LYS A 212 -7.50 7.48 -2.25
CA LYS A 212 -6.65 8.44 -2.97
C LYS A 212 -7.42 9.59 -3.59
N TRP A 213 -8.71 9.41 -3.85
CA TRP A 213 -9.59 10.42 -4.43
C TRP A 213 -10.89 10.50 -3.61
N PRO A 214 -10.89 11.16 -2.43
CA PRO A 214 -11.97 11.08 -1.43
C PRO A 214 -13.27 11.82 -1.79
N GLY A 215 -13.64 11.90 -3.07
CA GLY A 215 -14.89 12.51 -3.53
C GLY A 215 -16.14 11.69 -3.16
N ALA A 216 -17.32 12.29 -3.35
CA ALA A 216 -18.60 11.72 -2.94
C ALA A 216 -18.84 10.29 -3.46
N THR A 217 -18.57 10.01 -4.73
CA THR A 217 -18.74 8.68 -5.34
C THR A 217 -17.83 7.62 -4.71
N CYS A 218 -16.55 7.94 -4.49
CA CYS A 218 -15.62 7.05 -3.78
C CYS A 218 -16.06 6.82 -2.33
N GLY A 219 -16.63 7.84 -1.68
CA GLY A 219 -17.22 7.72 -0.34
C GLY A 219 -18.42 6.78 -0.30
N GLN A 220 -19.32 6.86 -1.29
CA GLN A 220 -20.48 5.97 -1.42
C GLN A 220 -20.06 4.51 -1.62
N ALA A 221 -19.17 4.25 -2.58
CA ALA A 221 -18.65 2.90 -2.82
C ALA A 221 -17.90 2.34 -1.60
N THR A 222 -17.12 3.18 -0.92
CA THR A 222 -16.47 2.79 0.34
C THR A 222 -17.49 2.46 1.43
N ALA A 223 -18.58 3.23 1.56
CA ALA A 223 -19.66 2.93 2.50
C ALA A 223 -20.40 1.63 2.17
N ALA A 224 -20.60 1.33 0.88
CA ALA A 224 -21.16 0.06 0.44
C ALA A 224 -20.22 -1.12 0.82
N ILE A 225 -18.91 -0.97 0.63
CA ILE A 225 -17.92 -1.96 1.11
C ILE A 225 -17.95 -2.07 2.64
N ALA A 226 -18.08 -0.97 3.37
CA ALA A 226 -18.18 -0.98 4.83
C ALA A 226 -19.41 -1.77 5.33
N ASN A 227 -20.55 -1.64 4.65
CA ASN A 227 -21.73 -2.46 4.93
C ASN A 227 -21.48 -3.95 4.64
N GLU A 228 -20.73 -4.27 3.59
CA GLU A 228 -20.31 -5.65 3.30
C GLU A 228 -19.40 -6.22 4.40
N ILE A 229 -18.47 -5.42 4.94
CA ILE A 229 -17.65 -5.80 6.11
C ILE A 229 -18.55 -6.10 7.33
N HIS A 230 -19.58 -5.28 7.55
CA HIS A 230 -20.54 -5.51 8.63
C HIS A 230 -21.32 -6.81 8.43
N ARG A 231 -21.76 -7.11 7.21
CA ARG A 231 -22.43 -8.38 6.87
C ARG A 231 -21.53 -9.58 7.15
N ARG A 232 -20.26 -9.53 6.72
CA ARG A 232 -19.25 -10.57 6.91
C ARG A 232 -18.95 -10.86 8.38
N ARG A 233 -18.97 -9.84 9.24
CA ARG A 233 -18.76 -9.99 10.69
C ARG A 233 -19.62 -11.11 11.32
N VAL A 234 -20.86 -11.25 10.87
CA VAL A 234 -21.84 -12.20 11.43
C VAL A 234 -22.09 -13.42 10.53
N ASP A 235 -21.48 -13.48 9.35
CA ASP A 235 -21.60 -14.63 8.44
C ASP A 235 -20.63 -15.74 8.87
N PRO A 236 -21.10 -16.91 9.31
CA PRO A 236 -20.23 -17.98 9.80
C PRO A 236 -19.25 -18.52 8.73
N ASN A 237 -19.53 -18.31 7.43
CA ASN A 237 -18.71 -18.82 6.34
C ASN A 237 -17.72 -17.78 5.77
N ASP A 238 -17.88 -16.50 6.10
CA ASP A 238 -17.10 -15.39 5.54
C ASP A 238 -16.85 -14.31 6.59
N ARG A 239 -16.21 -14.72 7.71
CA ARG A 239 -15.94 -13.86 8.87
C ARG A 239 -14.73 -12.96 8.66
N LEU A 240 -14.63 -11.92 9.49
CA LEU A 240 -13.44 -11.05 9.53
C LEU A 240 -12.15 -11.82 9.90
N SER A 241 -12.26 -12.97 10.58
CA SER A 241 -11.14 -13.86 10.84
C SER A 241 -10.47 -14.40 9.58
N ASN A 242 -11.16 -14.38 8.43
CA ASN A 242 -10.62 -14.80 7.14
C ASN A 242 -9.76 -13.72 6.46
N PHE A 243 -9.74 -12.50 7.01
CA PHE A 243 -8.92 -11.41 6.48
C PHE A 243 -7.51 -11.52 7.03
N GLU A 244 -6.53 -11.31 6.15
CA GLU A 244 -5.13 -11.19 6.54
C GLU A 244 -4.90 -9.87 7.29
N PRO A 245 -3.92 -9.79 8.21
CA PRO A 245 -3.63 -8.58 8.99
C PRO A 245 -3.46 -7.31 8.13
N GLN A 246 -2.78 -7.44 6.98
CA GLN A 246 -2.58 -6.34 6.05
C GLN A 246 -3.89 -5.82 5.45
N GLU A 247 -4.85 -6.71 5.19
CA GLU A 247 -6.14 -6.37 4.59
C GLU A 247 -6.99 -5.57 5.57
N LEU A 248 -7.06 -6.03 6.83
CA LEU A 248 -7.74 -5.32 7.92
C LEU A 248 -7.14 -3.92 8.14
N ALA A 249 -5.82 -3.81 8.20
CA ALA A 249 -5.15 -2.52 8.36
C ALA A 249 -5.39 -1.57 7.17
N SER A 250 -5.42 -2.11 5.94
CA SER A 250 -5.69 -1.32 4.73
C SER A 250 -7.13 -0.81 4.69
N LEU A 251 -8.09 -1.65 5.09
CA LEU A 251 -9.49 -1.27 5.22
C LEU A 251 -9.66 -0.15 6.24
N VAL A 252 -9.12 -0.31 7.46
CA VAL A 252 -9.18 0.72 8.52
C VAL A 252 -8.56 2.04 8.05
N ASN A 253 -7.37 1.98 7.42
CA ASN A 253 -6.72 3.17 6.88
C ASN A 253 -7.56 3.87 5.82
N GLY A 254 -8.20 3.13 4.92
CA GLY A 254 -9.08 3.72 3.89
C GLY A 254 -10.38 4.26 4.47
N PHE A 255 -11.10 3.50 5.30
CA PHE A 255 -12.31 3.95 5.99
C PHE A 255 -12.07 5.24 6.80
N SER A 256 -10.87 5.41 7.37
CA SER A 256 -10.51 6.61 8.12
C SER A 256 -10.49 7.92 7.32
N LYS A 257 -10.60 7.86 5.98
CA LYS A 257 -10.74 9.05 5.13
C LYS A 257 -12.16 9.65 5.14
N TRP A 258 -13.14 8.93 5.68
CA TRP A 258 -14.52 9.40 5.79
C TRP A 258 -15.01 9.31 7.24
N PRO A 259 -14.46 10.14 8.17
CA PRO A 259 -14.81 10.11 9.59
C PRO A 259 -16.30 10.38 9.87
N ASP A 260 -16.94 11.17 9.02
CA ASP A 260 -18.37 11.52 9.15
C ASP A 260 -19.30 10.43 8.56
N ASN A 261 -18.76 9.35 7.97
CA ASN A 261 -19.55 8.27 7.41
C ASN A 261 -19.79 7.17 8.45
N SER A 262 -21.05 7.00 8.87
CA SER A 262 -21.42 6.04 9.91
C SER A 262 -21.12 4.58 9.54
N ALA A 263 -21.28 4.19 8.27
CA ALA A 263 -20.97 2.83 7.83
C ALA A 263 -19.46 2.54 7.94
N CYS A 264 -18.61 3.50 7.54
CA CYS A 264 -17.16 3.41 7.70
C CYS A 264 -16.78 3.28 9.19
N GLY A 265 -17.41 4.06 10.07
CA GLY A 265 -17.22 3.95 11.52
C GLY A 265 -17.61 2.58 12.06
N GLN A 266 -18.78 2.07 11.68
CA GLN A 266 -19.24 0.73 12.09
C GLN A 266 -18.31 -0.39 11.60
N ALA A 267 -17.76 -0.29 10.39
CA ALA A 267 -16.79 -1.24 9.88
C ALA A 267 -15.47 -1.17 10.66
N ILE A 268 -14.99 0.03 11.00
CA ILE A 268 -13.80 0.21 11.85
C ILE A 268 -14.01 -0.40 13.24
N VAL A 269 -15.17 -0.17 13.87
CA VAL A 269 -15.52 -0.78 15.17
C VAL A 269 -15.58 -2.30 15.08
N ALA A 270 -16.13 -2.85 13.99
CA ALA A 270 -16.15 -4.29 13.75
C ALA A 270 -14.73 -4.88 13.64
N ILE A 271 -13.84 -4.20 12.91
CA ILE A 271 -12.43 -4.61 12.76
C ILE A 271 -11.68 -4.46 14.10
N ALA A 272 -11.94 -3.40 14.86
CA ALA A 272 -11.37 -3.21 16.20
C ALA A 272 -11.70 -4.40 17.12
N GLY A 273 -12.97 -4.83 17.14
CA GLY A 273 -13.40 -5.99 17.91
C GLY A 273 -12.74 -7.30 17.45
N GLU A 274 -12.60 -7.51 16.15
CA GLU A 274 -11.91 -8.68 15.57
C GLU A 274 -10.43 -8.73 16.00
N VAL A 275 -9.73 -7.60 15.91
CA VAL A 275 -8.29 -7.52 16.24
C VAL A 275 -8.05 -7.70 17.74
N CYS A 276 -8.94 -7.16 18.60
CA CYS A 276 -8.89 -7.38 20.05
C CYS A 276 -9.17 -8.83 20.46
N GLY A 277 -10.22 -9.42 19.90
CA GLY A 277 -10.78 -10.68 20.41
C GLY A 277 -9.92 -11.91 20.14
N ASN A 278 -9.06 -11.87 19.12
CA ASN A 278 -8.39 -13.06 18.59
C ASN A 278 -6.88 -13.12 18.86
N GLY A 279 -6.30 -12.15 19.59
CA GLY A 279 -4.87 -12.15 19.90
C GLY A 279 -3.94 -12.08 18.68
N ARG A 280 -4.46 -11.61 17.53
CA ARG A 280 -3.77 -11.61 16.24
C ARG A 280 -2.79 -10.45 16.07
N LEU A 281 -2.70 -9.53 17.04
CA LEU A 281 -1.88 -8.32 16.94
C LEU A 281 -0.40 -8.61 16.67
N SER A 282 0.13 -9.75 17.13
CA SER A 282 1.51 -10.18 16.83
C SER A 282 1.74 -10.57 15.37
N GLU A 283 0.68 -10.80 14.58
CA GLU A 283 0.75 -11.10 13.14
C GLU A 283 0.90 -9.81 12.29
N PHE A 284 0.63 -8.64 12.88
CA PHE A 284 0.68 -7.37 12.17
C PHE A 284 2.12 -6.86 12.09
N ALA A 285 2.52 -6.47 10.89
CA ALA A 285 3.73 -5.68 10.72
C ALA A 285 3.60 -4.32 11.43
N PRO A 286 4.71 -3.70 11.86
CA PRO A 286 4.72 -2.39 12.53
C PRO A 286 3.87 -1.30 11.86
N GLN A 287 3.99 -1.14 10.54
CA GLN A 287 3.20 -0.19 9.77
C GLN A 287 1.70 -0.51 9.80
N HIS A 288 1.31 -1.78 9.87
CA HIS A 288 -0.10 -2.15 9.93
C HIS A 288 -0.68 -1.81 11.31
N LEU A 289 0.09 -1.99 12.39
CA LEU A 289 -0.30 -1.56 13.74
C LEU A 289 -0.48 -0.03 13.81
N SER A 290 0.43 0.74 13.21
CA SER A 290 0.34 2.20 13.18
C SER A 290 -0.90 2.69 12.41
N ASN A 291 -1.22 2.03 11.28
CA ASN A 291 -2.41 2.31 10.49
C ASN A 291 -3.71 1.99 11.25
N LEU A 292 -3.76 0.85 11.96
CA LEU A 292 -4.90 0.50 12.81
C LEU A 292 -5.12 1.55 13.90
N GLY A 293 -4.08 1.85 14.69
CA GLY A 293 -4.16 2.83 15.77
C GLY A 293 -4.62 4.20 15.27
N ASN A 294 -4.02 4.69 14.18
CA ASN A 294 -4.42 5.97 13.58
C ASN A 294 -5.87 5.96 13.09
N GLY A 295 -6.36 4.85 12.52
CA GLY A 295 -7.77 4.72 12.12
C GLY A 295 -8.72 4.70 13.31
N PHE A 296 -8.43 3.91 14.34
CA PHE A 296 -9.22 3.85 15.58
C PHE A 296 -9.30 5.21 16.28
N SER A 297 -8.22 5.99 16.22
CA SER A 297 -8.16 7.35 16.79
C SER A 297 -9.20 8.33 16.22
N LYS A 298 -9.77 8.04 15.03
CA LYS A 298 -10.82 8.86 14.41
C LYS A 298 -12.21 8.62 14.99
N TRP A 299 -12.41 7.48 15.66
CA TRP A 299 -13.63 7.13 16.39
C TRP A 299 -13.30 6.94 17.88
N SER A 300 -12.62 7.92 18.47
CA SER A 300 -12.14 7.84 19.86
C SER A 300 -13.25 7.73 20.90
N ASP A 301 -14.47 8.14 20.54
CA ASP A 301 -15.65 8.07 21.40
C ASP A 301 -16.23 6.64 21.49
N ASP A 302 -15.81 5.72 20.62
CA ASP A 302 -16.22 4.31 20.67
C ASP A 302 -15.30 3.49 21.60
N PRO A 303 -15.85 2.82 22.64
CA PRO A 303 -15.06 2.05 23.59
C PRO A 303 -14.27 0.89 22.96
N THR A 304 -14.77 0.26 21.90
CA THR A 304 -14.07 -0.85 21.23
C THR A 304 -12.83 -0.34 20.49
N CYS A 305 -12.88 0.86 19.89
CA CYS A 305 -11.70 1.50 19.32
C CYS A 305 -10.64 1.85 20.39
N GLY A 306 -11.08 2.26 21.59
CA GLY A 306 -10.20 2.45 22.75
C GLY A 306 -9.53 1.15 23.17
N GLN A 307 -10.31 0.08 23.36
CA GLN A 307 -9.78 -1.25 23.72
C GLN A 307 -8.78 -1.78 22.68
N ALA A 308 -9.03 -1.57 21.38
CA ALA A 308 -8.12 -1.98 20.32
C ALA A 308 -6.82 -1.17 20.33
N THR A 309 -6.90 0.11 20.61
CA THR A 309 -5.72 0.96 20.76
C THR A 309 -4.89 0.55 21.97
N VAL A 310 -5.52 0.21 23.10
CA VAL A 310 -4.86 -0.33 24.29
C VAL A 310 -4.22 -1.69 24.02
N ALA A 311 -4.87 -2.56 23.24
CA ALA A 311 -4.30 -3.83 22.84
C ALA A 311 -3.05 -3.65 21.95
N ILE A 312 -3.07 -2.69 21.02
CA ILE A 312 -1.88 -2.30 20.23
C ILE A 312 -0.76 -1.77 21.15
N ALA A 313 -1.11 -0.94 22.14
CA ALA A 313 -0.16 -0.43 23.13
C ALA A 313 0.48 -1.58 23.94
N ASN A 314 -0.29 -2.58 24.36
CA ASN A 314 0.23 -3.79 25.00
C ASN A 314 1.14 -4.61 24.08
N GLU A 315 0.77 -4.77 22.80
CA GLU A 315 1.59 -5.50 21.83
C GLU A 315 2.97 -4.85 21.67
N ILE A 316 3.06 -3.52 21.60
CA ILE A 316 4.37 -2.85 21.50
C ILE A 316 5.16 -2.89 22.83
N LEU A 317 4.47 -3.03 23.96
CA LEU A 317 5.06 -3.14 25.30
C LEU A 317 5.48 -4.56 25.69
N GLY A 318 5.14 -5.57 24.88
CA GLY A 318 5.32 -6.98 25.20
C GLY A 318 6.72 -7.36 25.73
N PRO A 319 6.82 -8.35 26.64
CA PRO A 319 8.02 -8.62 27.44
C PRO A 319 9.23 -9.08 26.62
N ASP A 320 8.99 -9.73 25.48
CA ASP A 320 10.04 -10.19 24.59
C ASP A 320 10.41 -9.10 23.59
N ARG A 321 11.50 -8.40 23.90
CA ARG A 321 12.25 -7.51 22.99
C ARG A 321 11.59 -6.16 22.68
N ARG A 322 11.09 -5.44 23.69
CA ARG A 322 10.58 -4.06 23.55
C ARG A 322 11.48 -3.13 22.71
N ALA A 323 12.80 -3.16 22.94
CA ALA A 323 13.76 -2.35 22.18
C ALA A 323 13.89 -2.81 20.70
N ASP A 324 13.89 -4.12 20.44
CA ASP A 324 13.95 -4.64 19.07
C ASP A 324 12.63 -4.41 18.32
N ARG A 325 11.49 -4.52 19.01
CA ARG A 325 10.16 -4.29 18.44
C ARG A 325 10.01 -2.85 17.97
N LEU A 326 10.29 -1.87 18.82
CA LEU A 326 10.24 -0.45 18.44
C LEU A 326 11.27 -0.09 17.37
N SER A 327 12.37 -0.83 17.25
CA SER A 327 13.37 -0.63 16.20
C SER A 327 12.91 -1.10 14.81
N ASN A 328 11.83 -1.89 14.72
CA ASN A 328 11.23 -2.29 13.44
C ASN A 328 10.18 -1.27 12.93
N PHE A 329 9.83 -0.25 13.70
CA PHE A 329 8.93 0.81 13.28
C PHE A 329 9.71 1.89 12.53
N GLU A 330 9.13 2.37 11.43
CA GLU A 330 9.62 3.61 10.83
C GLU A 330 9.23 4.80 11.72
N ASN A 331 9.96 5.90 11.60
CA ASN A 331 9.71 7.14 12.34
C ASN A 331 8.25 7.63 12.23
N GLN A 332 7.69 7.57 11.03
CA GLN A 332 6.29 7.95 10.79
C GLN A 332 5.29 7.03 11.52
N ASP A 333 5.64 5.75 11.69
CA ASP A 333 4.77 4.78 12.36
C ASP A 333 4.73 5.06 13.87
N LEU A 334 5.89 5.40 14.45
CA LEU A 334 5.99 5.84 15.84
C LEU A 334 5.15 7.10 16.08
N ALA A 335 5.25 8.10 15.21
CA ALA A 335 4.46 9.32 15.32
C ALA A 335 2.95 9.04 15.25
N ARG A 336 2.50 8.19 14.32
CA ARG A 336 1.09 7.78 14.20
C ARG A 336 0.57 7.05 15.44
N LEU A 337 1.38 6.16 16.02
CA LEU A 337 1.01 5.45 17.24
C LEU A 337 0.83 6.40 18.43
N VAL A 338 1.77 7.33 18.65
CA VAL A 338 1.65 8.30 19.75
C VAL A 338 0.44 9.21 19.56
N ILE A 339 0.14 9.65 18.33
CA ILE A 339 -1.11 10.38 18.04
C ILE A 339 -2.33 9.54 18.42
N ALA A 340 -2.35 8.25 18.08
CA ALA A 340 -3.44 7.36 18.42
C ALA A 340 -3.60 7.23 19.94
N PHE A 341 -2.52 6.95 20.67
CA PHE A 341 -2.52 6.86 22.13
C PHE A 341 -2.98 8.15 22.79
N SER A 342 -2.66 9.31 22.19
CA SER A 342 -3.03 10.63 22.72
C SER A 342 -4.53 10.91 22.75
N LYS A 343 -5.35 10.05 22.12
CA LYS A 343 -6.82 10.08 22.20
C LYS A 343 -7.37 9.47 23.48
N TRP A 344 -6.59 8.64 24.16
CA TRP A 344 -6.94 8.03 25.45
C TRP A 344 -5.85 8.34 26.49
N PRO A 345 -5.64 9.62 26.83
CA PRO A 345 -4.54 10.03 27.71
C PRO A 345 -4.68 9.50 29.15
N ASP A 346 -5.92 9.25 29.59
CA ASP A 346 -6.23 8.71 30.90
C ASP A 346 -5.98 7.18 30.99
N ASP A 347 -5.72 6.51 29.86
CA ASP A 347 -5.38 5.08 29.86
C ASP A 347 -3.89 4.87 30.18
N PRO A 348 -3.56 4.13 31.25
CA PRO A 348 -2.19 3.97 31.72
C PRO A 348 -1.31 3.19 30.73
N THR A 349 -1.88 2.25 29.97
CA THR A 349 -1.13 1.48 28.98
C THR A 349 -0.75 2.37 27.80
N CYS A 350 -1.66 3.23 27.33
CA CYS A 350 -1.39 4.24 26.30
C CYS A 350 -0.29 5.22 26.75
N GLY A 351 -0.31 5.66 28.01
CA GLY A 351 0.74 6.47 28.61
C GLY A 351 2.10 5.74 28.63
N GLN A 352 2.15 4.51 29.12
CA GLN A 352 3.38 3.72 29.19
C GLN A 352 3.97 3.42 27.80
N ALA A 353 3.11 3.09 26.83
CA ALA A 353 3.48 2.93 25.43
C ALA A 353 4.07 4.21 24.84
N THR A 354 3.47 5.36 25.15
CA THR A 354 3.99 6.67 24.74
C THR A 354 5.36 6.97 25.35
N VAL A 355 5.55 6.71 26.65
CA VAL A 355 6.85 6.85 27.33
C VAL A 355 7.91 5.97 26.67
N SER A 356 7.54 4.75 26.28
CA SER A 356 8.44 3.82 25.57
C SER A 356 8.91 4.37 24.22
N ILE A 357 8.00 5.00 23.48
CA ILE A 357 8.33 5.65 22.21
C ILE A 357 9.16 6.91 22.47
N ALA A 358 8.87 7.67 23.52
CA ALA A 358 9.64 8.84 23.92
C ALA A 358 11.09 8.47 24.31
N ASP A 359 11.31 7.37 25.04
CA ASP A 359 12.64 6.82 25.32
C ASP A 359 13.37 6.50 24.01
N LYS A 360 12.71 5.80 23.08
CA LYS A 360 13.28 5.49 21.76
C LYS A 360 13.65 6.75 20.98
N VAL A 361 12.84 7.80 21.05
CA VAL A 361 13.10 9.11 20.43
C VAL A 361 14.31 9.80 21.06
N CYS A 362 14.45 9.75 22.39
CA CYS A 362 15.64 10.26 23.10
C CYS A 362 16.92 9.54 22.68
N ASP A 363 16.86 8.22 22.53
CA ASP A 363 17.99 7.37 22.13
C ASP A 363 18.23 7.39 20.61
N ASN A 364 17.36 8.05 19.84
CA ASN A 364 17.44 8.03 18.40
C ASN A 364 18.52 9.00 17.89
N ASN A 365 19.67 8.46 17.52
CA ASN A 365 20.73 9.22 16.84
C ASN A 365 20.33 9.70 15.43
N GLN A 366 19.12 9.38 14.97
CA GLN A 366 18.57 9.74 13.66
C GLN A 366 17.29 10.59 13.79
N LEU A 367 17.16 11.47 14.80
CA LEU A 367 16.05 12.44 14.84
C LEU A 367 15.94 13.28 13.56
N SER A 368 17.05 13.50 12.87
CA SER A 368 17.12 14.15 11.55
C SER A 368 16.34 13.41 10.45
N SER A 369 16.05 12.12 10.60
CA SER A 369 15.27 11.35 9.63
C SER A 369 13.75 11.42 9.84
N PHE A 370 13.27 12.10 10.90
CA PHE A 370 11.86 12.49 10.99
C PHE A 370 11.60 13.71 10.10
N ASN A 371 10.46 13.74 9.41
CA ASN A 371 9.98 14.95 8.76
C ASN A 371 9.36 15.92 9.80
N GLU A 372 9.13 17.16 9.39
CA GLU A 372 8.61 18.25 10.22
C GLU A 372 7.25 17.90 10.83
N GLN A 373 6.37 17.31 10.03
CA GLN A 373 5.03 16.91 10.46
C GLN A 373 5.07 15.85 11.57
N ASP A 374 5.94 14.85 11.44
CA ASP A 374 6.10 13.77 12.42
C ASP A 374 6.65 14.33 13.75
N LEU A 375 7.65 15.22 13.68
CA LEU A 375 8.20 15.89 14.87
C LEU A 375 7.14 16.73 15.59
N ALA A 376 6.36 17.53 14.85
CA ALA A 376 5.30 18.34 15.40
C ALA A 376 4.20 17.50 16.04
N ASN A 377 3.86 16.37 15.43
CA ASN A 377 2.87 15.44 15.94
C ASN A 377 3.33 14.76 17.24
N LEU A 378 4.59 14.31 17.30
CA LEU A 378 5.18 13.74 18.51
C LEU A 378 5.12 14.73 19.68
N VAL A 379 5.60 15.96 19.47
CA VAL A 379 5.61 17.01 20.50
C VAL A 379 4.19 17.32 21.00
N ASN A 380 3.23 17.47 20.09
CA ASN A 380 1.85 17.75 20.46
C ASN A 380 1.21 16.57 21.21
N ALA A 381 1.52 15.33 20.83
CA ALA A 381 0.97 14.16 21.47
C ALA A 381 1.61 13.89 22.84
N PHE A 382 2.94 14.04 22.99
CA PHE A 382 3.63 14.01 24.29
C PHE A 382 3.05 15.01 25.28
N SER A 383 2.51 16.14 24.80
CA SER A 383 1.92 17.19 25.64
C SER A 383 0.68 16.75 26.42
N LYS A 384 0.12 15.57 26.09
CA LYS A 384 -0.97 14.94 26.84
C LYS A 384 -0.53 14.32 28.16
N TRP A 385 0.77 14.06 28.34
CA TRP A 385 1.35 13.51 29.56
C TRP A 385 2.41 14.44 30.14
N PRO A 386 2.04 15.65 30.62
CA PRO A 386 3.00 16.65 31.11
C PRO A 386 3.77 16.22 32.37
N GLU A 387 3.21 15.29 33.14
CA GLU A 387 3.83 14.64 34.30
C GLU A 387 4.93 13.63 33.92
N GLU A 388 4.89 13.09 32.70
CA GLU A 388 5.88 12.11 32.24
C GLU A 388 7.19 12.79 31.84
N THR A 389 8.23 12.59 32.65
CA THR A 389 9.52 13.26 32.47
C THR A 389 10.18 12.87 31.15
N THR A 390 10.06 11.62 30.73
CA THR A 390 10.60 11.15 29.43
C THR A 390 9.95 11.88 28.25
N CYS A 391 8.63 12.11 28.29
CA CYS A 391 7.91 12.87 27.25
C CYS A 391 8.44 14.31 27.13
N GLY A 392 8.75 14.94 28.27
CA GLY A 392 9.42 16.24 28.31
C GLY A 392 10.86 16.21 27.76
N GLN A 393 11.64 15.18 28.09
CA GLN A 393 13.00 15.00 27.58
C GLN A 393 13.02 14.78 26.06
N ALA A 394 12.13 13.94 25.54
CA ALA A 394 11.97 13.68 24.11
C ALA A 394 11.58 14.96 23.36
N THR A 395 10.66 15.75 23.93
CA THR A 395 10.31 17.07 23.38
C THR A 395 11.52 17.99 23.30
N VAL A 396 12.36 18.05 24.35
CA VAL A 396 13.60 18.85 24.33
C VAL A 396 14.60 18.35 23.30
N ALA A 397 14.72 17.02 23.12
CA ALA A 397 15.58 16.44 22.10
C ALA A 397 15.14 16.85 20.69
N ILE A 398 13.83 16.79 20.41
CA ILE A 398 13.24 17.26 19.15
C ILE A 398 13.53 18.74 18.92
N VAL A 399 13.36 19.60 19.93
CA VAL A 399 13.67 21.04 19.82
C VAL A 399 15.13 21.27 19.46
N LYS A 400 16.05 20.57 20.14
CA LYS A 400 17.48 20.69 19.86
C LYS A 400 17.81 20.31 18.43
N GLU A 401 17.22 19.23 17.92
CA GLU A 401 17.39 18.82 16.53
C GLU A 401 16.86 19.88 15.56
N VAL A 402 15.64 20.38 15.76
CA VAL A 402 15.04 21.42 14.89
C VAL A 402 15.91 22.68 14.85
N LEU A 403 16.47 23.10 15.99
CA LEU A 403 17.36 24.27 16.10
C LEU A 403 18.78 24.02 15.58
N ALA A 404 19.30 22.80 15.71
CA ALA A 404 20.64 22.44 15.23
C ALA A 404 20.67 22.32 13.70
N SER A 405 19.58 21.83 13.12
CA SER A 405 19.42 21.60 11.68
C SER A 405 18.80 22.79 10.93
N ASP A 406 18.58 23.93 11.61
CA ASP A 406 17.94 25.15 11.09
C ASP A 406 16.62 24.89 10.33
N ARG A 407 15.84 23.92 10.82
CA ARG A 407 14.63 23.42 10.14
C ARG A 407 13.38 24.24 10.42
N LEU A 408 13.46 25.25 11.28
CA LEU A 408 12.28 26.00 11.73
C LEU A 408 11.50 26.63 10.57
N SER A 409 12.20 27.03 9.50
CA SER A 409 11.61 27.60 8.28
C SER A 409 10.86 26.57 7.41
N SER A 410 11.13 25.28 7.60
CA SER A 410 10.48 24.18 6.88
C SER A 410 9.12 23.80 7.47
N PHE A 411 8.82 24.22 8.70
CA PHE A 411 7.53 23.93 9.34
C PHE A 411 6.45 24.86 8.80
N ASN A 412 5.29 24.29 8.49
CA ASN A 412 4.11 25.08 8.17
C ASN A 412 3.44 25.63 9.44
N ASN A 413 2.48 26.55 9.27
CA ASN A 413 1.80 27.22 10.39
C ASN A 413 1.14 26.25 11.38
N GLN A 414 0.54 25.16 10.91
CA GLN A 414 -0.12 24.18 11.77
C GLN A 414 0.89 23.38 12.58
N GLU A 415 2.00 23.00 11.97
CA GLU A 415 3.07 22.26 12.65
C GLU A 415 3.76 23.14 13.70
N LEU A 416 4.01 24.42 13.39
CA LEU A 416 4.50 25.39 14.37
C LEU A 416 3.54 25.56 15.55
N ALA A 417 2.23 25.65 15.29
CA ALA A 417 1.23 25.72 16.35
C ALA A 417 1.25 24.47 17.25
N ASN A 418 1.39 23.28 16.66
CA ASN A 418 1.52 22.01 17.38
C ASN A 418 2.78 21.98 18.26
N LEU A 419 3.92 22.45 17.74
CA LEU A 419 5.17 22.57 18.50
C LEU A 419 5.00 23.51 19.70
N VAL A 420 4.49 24.73 19.47
CA VAL A 420 4.29 25.73 20.53
C VAL A 420 3.30 25.22 21.58
N ASN A 421 2.21 24.58 21.17
CA ASN A 421 1.24 23.99 22.09
C ASN A 421 1.91 22.94 22.97
N GLY A 422 2.73 22.05 22.40
CA GLY A 422 3.49 21.09 23.18
C GLY A 422 4.45 21.77 24.14
N PHE A 423 5.28 22.70 23.68
CA PHE A 423 6.28 23.38 24.51
C PHE A 423 5.66 24.13 25.70
N SER A 424 4.44 24.63 25.55
CA SER A 424 3.71 25.29 26.64
C SER A 424 3.51 24.39 27.87
N LYS A 425 3.56 23.06 27.70
CA LYS A 425 3.36 22.08 28.77
C LYS A 425 4.62 21.78 29.59
N TRP A 426 5.79 22.19 29.12
CA TRP A 426 7.06 21.97 29.85
C TRP A 426 7.84 23.29 30.10
N PRO A 427 7.26 24.27 30.81
CA PRO A 427 7.86 25.59 31.00
C PRO A 427 9.19 25.57 31.77
N LYS A 428 9.39 24.57 32.65
CA LYS A 428 10.63 24.39 33.42
C LYS A 428 11.83 24.03 32.53
N TRP A 429 11.59 23.44 31.37
CA TRP A 429 12.63 22.95 30.46
C TRP A 429 12.95 23.94 29.34
N THR A 430 11.97 24.72 28.90
CA THR A 430 12.12 25.77 27.88
C THR A 430 12.86 27.00 28.43
N ALA A 431 12.69 27.35 29.70
CA ALA A 431 13.35 28.52 30.31
C ALA A 431 14.80 28.26 30.76
N GLY A 432 15.17 27.01 31.05
CA GLY A 432 16.42 26.68 31.75
C GLY A 432 17.64 26.36 30.87
N LYS A 433 17.47 25.97 29.59
CA LYS A 433 18.57 25.51 28.72
C LYS A 433 18.78 26.30 27.43
N LEU A 434 17.94 27.29 27.11
CA LEU A 434 18.17 28.22 25.99
C LEU A 434 19.11 29.38 26.35
N ARG A 435 19.53 29.51 27.62
CA ARG A 435 20.46 30.55 28.11
C ARG A 435 21.95 30.16 28.04
N SER A 436 22.31 29.02 27.43
CA SER A 436 23.70 28.57 27.34
C SER A 436 24.22 28.47 25.90
N ARG A 437 23.81 29.38 25.02
CA ARG A 437 24.56 29.67 23.78
C ARG A 437 25.31 30.97 23.95
#